data_AF-A0A0L8KM25-F1
#
_entry.id   AF-A0A0L8KM25-F1
#
_cell.length_a   1.000
_cell.length_b   1.000
_cell.length_c   1.000
_cell.angle_alpha   90.00
_cell.angle_beta   90.00
_cell.angle_gamma   90.00
#
_symmetry.space_group_name_H-M   'P 1'
#
loop_
_entity.id
_entity.type
_entity.pdbx_description
1 polymer ?
#
loop_
_entity_poly.entity_id
_entity_poly.type
_entity_poly.pdbx_seq_one_letter_code
_entity_poly.pdbx_strand_id
1 'polypeptide(L)'
;MTETSSEPGAVLELDGPAAEVIAAVWAEALGLDEVDPDMGFFDLGASSSTVVKVVRVLRVRWPDLQLVQVFSHPTVAQLAELLDDA
;
A
#
# COMPACT_ATOMS: atom_id res chain seq x y z
N MET A 1 -9.20 -28.83 6.22
CA MET A 1 -7.74 -28.65 6.34
C MET A 1 -7.22 -28.45 4.93
N THR A 2 -6.34 -27.45 4.78
CA THR A 2 -5.70 -26.94 3.56
C THR A 2 -6.61 -26.22 2.56
N GLU A 3 -6.82 -24.92 2.79
CA GLU A 3 -7.07 -23.97 1.71
C GLU A 3 -5.98 -22.88 1.81
N THR A 4 -5.17 -22.84 0.75
CA THR A 4 -4.26 -21.75 0.33
C THR A 4 -3.14 -21.38 1.30
N SER A 5 -1.95 -21.96 1.20
CA SER A 5 -0.89 -21.52 0.28
C SER A 5 -0.69 -20.01 0.30
N SER A 6 -0.11 -19.52 1.40
CA SER A 6 0.65 -18.26 1.40
C SER A 6 1.84 -18.50 0.45
N GLU A 7 1.75 -17.95 -0.76
CA GLU A 7 2.88 -17.81 -1.67
C GLU A 7 3.58 -16.50 -1.29
N PRO A 8 4.68 -16.53 -0.51
CA PRO A 8 5.38 -15.31 -0.15
C PRO A 8 6.13 -14.81 -1.40
N GLY A 9 5.66 -13.70 -1.95
CA GLY A 9 6.29 -13.04 -3.10
C GLY A 9 5.48 -13.13 -4.39
N ALA A 10 4.15 -12.94 -4.31
CA ALA A 10 3.42 -12.46 -5.48
C ALA A 10 4.18 -11.25 -6.00
N VAL A 11 4.72 -11.37 -7.22
CA VAL A 11 5.20 -10.23 -8.00
C VAL A 11 4.18 -9.12 -7.81
N LEU A 12 4.59 -7.96 -7.27
CA LEU A 12 3.67 -6.83 -7.05
C LEU A 12 3.13 -6.38 -8.42
N GLU A 13 2.05 -7.02 -8.85
CA GLU A 13 1.28 -6.68 -10.04
C GLU A 13 0.56 -5.39 -9.71
N LEU A 14 1.13 -4.29 -10.19
CA LEU A 14 0.58 -2.95 -9.95
C LEU A 14 -0.65 -2.71 -10.83
N ASP A 15 -1.29 -3.71 -11.44
CA ASP A 15 -2.38 -3.58 -12.42
C ASP A 15 -3.78 -3.79 -11.78
N GLY A 16 -3.84 -4.22 -10.51
CA GLY A 16 -5.07 -4.51 -9.79
C GLY A 16 -5.87 -3.29 -9.28
N PRO A 17 -6.91 -3.49 -8.46
CA PRO A 17 -7.59 -2.42 -7.74
C PRO A 17 -6.60 -1.59 -6.90
N ALA A 18 -6.83 -0.26 -6.80
CA ALA A 18 -5.91 0.63 -6.09
C ALA A 18 -5.67 0.17 -4.63
N ALA A 19 -6.74 -0.25 -3.93
CA ALA A 19 -6.64 -0.73 -2.56
C ALA A 19 -5.75 -1.96 -2.41
N GLU A 20 -5.86 -2.95 -3.31
CA GLU A 20 -5.04 -4.18 -3.25
C GLU A 20 -3.57 -3.88 -3.54
N VAL A 21 -3.29 -3.05 -4.54
CA VAL A 21 -1.94 -2.64 -4.88
C VAL A 21 -1.29 -1.87 -3.73
N ILE A 22 -2.01 -0.93 -3.12
CA ILE A 22 -1.52 -0.14 -1.99
C ILE A 22 -1.28 -1.03 -0.78
N ALA A 23 -2.23 -1.91 -0.43
CA ALA A 23 -2.10 -2.84 0.68
C ALA A 23 -0.87 -3.75 0.51
N ALA A 24 -0.67 -4.32 -0.68
CA ALA A 24 0.46 -5.19 -0.97
C ALA A 24 1.81 -4.45 -0.85
N VAL A 25 1.90 -3.23 -1.40
CA VAL A 25 3.11 -2.39 -1.28
C VAL A 25 3.38 -2.00 0.18
N TRP A 26 2.35 -1.75 0.97
CA TRP A 26 2.48 -1.43 2.39
C TRP A 26 2.93 -2.64 3.19
N ALA A 27 2.33 -3.81 2.93
CA ALA A 27 2.68 -5.09 3.55
C ALA A 27 4.16 -5.41 3.33
N GLU A 28 4.64 -5.33 2.08
CA GLU A 28 6.06 -5.55 1.75
C GLU A 28 6.98 -4.51 2.42
N ALA A 29 6.58 -3.23 2.44
CA ALA A 29 7.42 -2.18 3.01
C ALA A 29 7.52 -2.25 4.54
N LEU A 30 6.47 -2.77 5.21
CA LEU A 30 6.39 -2.96 6.65
C LEU A 30 6.86 -4.34 7.11
N GLY A 31 6.98 -5.31 6.19
CA GLY A 31 7.28 -6.71 6.51
C GLY A 31 6.09 -7.42 7.17
N LEU A 32 4.87 -7.05 6.78
CA LEU A 32 3.62 -7.68 7.21
C LEU A 32 3.13 -8.64 6.14
N ASP A 33 2.34 -9.64 6.54
CA ASP A 33 1.70 -10.59 5.62
C ASP A 33 0.50 -9.93 4.91
N GLU A 34 -0.34 -9.25 5.68
CA GLU A 34 -1.49 -8.48 5.22
C GLU A 34 -1.58 -7.14 5.97
N VAL A 35 -2.22 -6.16 5.32
CA VAL A 35 -2.50 -4.84 5.87
C VAL A 35 -4.01 -4.61 5.84
N ASP A 36 -4.56 -4.31 7.01
CA ASP A 36 -5.97 -3.97 7.14
C ASP A 36 -6.24 -2.59 6.51
N PRO A 37 -7.23 -2.45 5.60
CA PRO A 37 -7.38 -1.25 4.79
C PRO A 37 -7.82 -0.01 5.58
N ASP A 38 -8.44 -0.21 6.74
CA ASP A 38 -8.88 0.83 7.67
C ASP A 38 -7.77 1.21 8.68
N MET A 39 -6.68 0.44 8.74
CA MET A 39 -5.57 0.73 9.64
C MET A 39 -4.67 1.82 9.09
N GLY A 40 -4.30 2.73 9.99
CA GLY A 40 -3.40 3.83 9.67
C GLY A 40 -1.98 3.31 9.43
N PHE A 41 -1.34 3.75 8.35
CA PHE A 41 0.03 3.41 7.97
C PHE A 41 1.02 3.61 9.13
N PHE A 42 0.86 4.71 9.87
CA PHE A 42 1.70 5.04 11.02
C PHE A 42 1.37 4.20 12.25
N ASP A 43 0.14 3.73 12.40
CA ASP A 43 -0.27 2.82 13.48
C ASP A 43 0.34 1.43 13.27
N LEU A 44 0.49 1.01 12.01
CA LEU A 44 1.21 -0.20 11.61
C LEU A 44 2.74 -0.10 11.75
N GLY A 45 3.27 1.04 12.21
CA GLY A 45 4.71 1.24 12.44
C GLY A 45 5.47 1.84 11.25
N ALA A 46 4.79 2.48 10.29
CA ALA A 46 5.48 3.17 9.21
C ALA A 46 6.40 4.28 9.72
N SER A 47 7.61 4.31 9.18
CA SER A 47 8.58 5.36 9.40
C SER A 47 8.71 6.24 8.14
N SER A 48 9.31 7.43 8.27
CA SER A 48 9.57 8.31 7.11
C SER A 48 10.30 7.57 5.97
N SER A 49 11.18 6.64 6.30
CA SER A 49 11.89 5.81 5.31
C SER A 49 10.94 4.83 4.61
N THR A 50 9.99 4.23 5.33
CA THR A 50 8.95 3.36 4.76
C THR A 50 8.04 4.15 3.82
N VAL A 51 7.61 5.35 4.23
CA VAL A 51 6.75 6.23 3.41
C VAL A 51 7.43 6.55 2.08
N VAL A 52 8.71 6.97 2.10
CA VAL A 52 9.45 7.29 0.87
C VAL A 52 9.57 6.08 -0.06
N LYS A 53 9.79 4.87 0.50
CA LYS A 53 9.85 3.63 -0.29
C LYS A 53 8.52 3.32 -0.96
N VAL A 54 7.43 3.34 -0.19
CA VAL A 54 6.07 3.08 -0.69
C VAL A 54 5.70 4.06 -1.79
N VAL A 55 5.86 5.37 -1.56
CA VAL A 55 5.56 6.39 -2.56
C VAL A 55 6.37 6.19 -3.83
N ARG A 56 7.65 5.82 -3.72
CA ARG A 56 8.49 5.53 -4.89
C ARG A 56 7.96 4.37 -5.74
N VAL A 57 7.46 3.31 -5.10
CA VAL A 57 6.90 2.13 -5.79
C VAL A 57 5.54 2.48 -6.41
N LEU A 58 4.63 3.08 -5.64
CA LEU A 58 3.30 3.45 -6.11
C LEU A 58 3.35 4.45 -7.27
N ARG A 59 4.36 5.32 -7.32
CA ARG A 59 4.58 6.26 -8.43
C ARG A 59 4.80 5.62 -9.80
N VAL A 60 5.10 4.33 -9.85
CA VAL A 60 5.18 3.59 -11.13
C VAL A 60 3.81 3.57 -11.81
N ARG A 61 2.72 3.45 -11.04
CA ARG A 61 1.34 3.52 -11.54
C ARG A 61 0.71 4.90 -11.39
N TRP A 62 0.97 5.59 -10.29
CA TRP A 62 0.39 6.90 -9.97
C TRP A 62 1.50 7.97 -9.94
N PRO A 63 1.99 8.43 -11.11
CA PRO A 63 3.14 9.35 -11.18
C PRO A 63 2.92 10.67 -10.43
N ASP A 64 1.68 11.12 -10.32
CA ASP A 64 1.29 12.34 -9.61
C ASP A 64 1.13 12.15 -8.09
N LEU A 65 1.33 10.94 -7.56
CA LEU A 65 1.23 10.67 -6.13
C LEU A 65 2.28 11.48 -5.35
N GLN A 66 1.81 12.32 -4.45
CA GLN A 66 2.64 13.17 -3.60
C GLN A 66 2.79 12.58 -2.21
N LEU A 67 3.95 12.83 -1.59
CA LEU A 67 4.22 12.40 -0.22
C LEU A 67 3.14 12.91 0.76
N VAL A 68 2.70 14.17 0.59
CA VAL A 68 1.65 14.78 1.42
C VAL A 68 0.33 14.02 1.36
N GLN A 69 -0.02 13.41 0.22
CA GLN A 69 -1.27 12.65 0.09
C GLN A 69 -1.28 11.42 0.99
N VAL A 70 -0.13 10.74 1.18
CA VAL A 70 0.00 9.61 2.11
C VAL A 70 -0.14 10.05 3.58
N PHE A 71 0.31 11.27 3.91
CA PHE A 71 0.10 11.84 5.25
C PHE A 71 -1.34 12.29 5.48
N SER A 72 -2.01 12.83 4.46
CA SER A 72 -3.40 13.29 4.54
C SER A 72 -4.41 12.14 4.47
N HIS A 73 -4.06 11.05 3.81
CA HIS A 73 -4.87 9.84 3.65
C HIS A 73 -4.07 8.65 4.22
N PRO A 74 -3.96 8.55 5.56
CA PRO A 74 -3.06 7.62 6.21
C PRO A 74 -3.55 6.17 6.16
N THR A 75 -4.67 5.85 5.53
CA THR A 75 -5.20 4.48 5.40
C THR A 75 -5.19 4.03 3.94
N VAL A 76 -5.17 2.72 3.71
CA VAL A 76 -5.24 2.16 2.34
C VAL A 76 -6.54 2.58 1.67
N ALA A 77 -7.66 2.50 2.38
CA ALA A 77 -8.97 2.87 1.85
C ALA A 77 -8.98 4.33 1.36
N GLN A 78 -8.55 5.27 2.20
CA GLN A 78 -8.55 6.69 1.84
C GLN A 78 -7.58 7.01 0.70
N LEU A 79 -6.40 6.38 0.68
CA LEU A 79 -5.43 6.61 -0.38
C LEU A 79 -5.90 5.97 -1.70
N ALA A 80 -6.56 4.81 -1.63
CA ALA A 80 -7.15 4.15 -2.79
C ALA A 80 -8.27 5.00 -3.39
N GLU A 81 -9.20 5.53 -2.58
CA GLU A 81 -10.27 6.41 -3.04
C GLU A 81 -9.70 7.64 -3.77
N LEU A 82 -8.66 8.26 -3.23
CA LEU A 82 -7.99 9.40 -3.86
C LEU A 82 -7.36 9.05 -5.22
N LEU A 83 -6.87 7.82 -5.38
CA LEU A 83 -6.14 7.36 -6.56
C LEU A 83 -7.02 6.66 -7.60
N ASP A 84 -8.25 6.31 -7.24
CA ASP A 84 -9.29 5.79 -8.14
C ASP A 84 -10.11 6.92 -8.78
N ASP A 85 -10.25 8.05 -8.09
CA ASP A 85 -10.92 9.27 -8.59
C ASP A 85 -10.04 10.12 -9.55
N ALA A 86 -8.73 9.86 -9.59
CA ALA A 86 -7.73 10.64 -10.34
C ALA A 86 -7.33 10.00 -11.68
#